data_AF-A0A838HQG2-F1
#
_entry.id   AF-A0A838HQG2-F1
#
_cell.length_a   1.000
_cell.length_b   1.000
_cell.length_c   1.000
_cell.angle_alpha   90.00
_cell.angle_beta   90.00
_cell.angle_gamma   90.00
#
_symmetry.space_group_name_H-M   'P 1'
#
loop_
_entity.id
_entity.type
_entity.pdbx_description
1 polymer ?
#
loop_
_entity_poly.entity_id
_entity_poly.type
_entity_poly.pdbx_seq_one_letter_code
_entity_poly.pdbx_strand_id
1 'polypeptide(L)' 'MSDDRIVAAERVLAAHGLAGASLEAAGHTGEIAALAVPGAEWERLIGPEGQRLSEGLRALGFRYVALDLAQ' A
#
# COMPACT_ATOMS: atom_id res chain seq x y z
N MET A 1 7.40 -12.80 -13.21
CA MET A 1 7.70 -13.16 -11.81
C MET A 1 6.72 -12.41 -10.95
N SER A 2 5.90 -13.10 -10.16
CA SER A 2 5.13 -12.41 -9.12
C SER A 2 6.14 -11.71 -8.22
N ASP A 3 6.03 -10.40 -8.07
CA ASP A 3 6.94 -9.67 -7.20
C ASP A 3 6.61 -10.09 -5.76
N ASP A 4 7.51 -10.82 -5.11
CA ASP A 4 7.31 -11.37 -3.76
C ASP A 4 6.93 -10.26 -2.75
N ARG A 5 7.31 -9.00 -3.05
CA ARG A 5 6.91 -7.82 -2.28
C ARG A 5 5.42 -7.53 -2.36
N ILE A 6 4.76 -7.79 -3.48
CA ILE A 6 3.31 -7.60 -3.65
C ILE A 6 2.55 -8.57 -2.74
N VAL A 7 2.93 -9.85 -2.76
CA VAL A 7 2.32 -10.87 -1.89
C VAL A 7 2.53 -10.55 -0.41
N ALA A 8 3.72 -10.07 -0.05
CA ALA A 8 3.99 -9.61 1.32
C ALA A 8 3.17 -8.35 1.68
N ALA A 9 3.00 -7.42 0.74
CA ALA A 9 2.23 -6.21 0.93
C ALA A 9 0.74 -6.51 1.12
N GLU A 10 0.16 -7.46 0.39
CA GLU A 10 -1.22 -7.94 0.59
C GLU A 10 -1.45 -8.41 2.03
N ARG A 11 -0.46 -9.06 2.66
CA ARG A 11 -0.53 -9.47 4.07
C ARG A 11 -0.52 -8.28 5.02
N VAL A 12 0.28 -7.26 4.72
CA VAL A 12 0.29 -6.00 5.49
C VAL A 12 -1.08 -5.32 5.38
N LEU A 13 -1.65 -5.21 4.17
CA LEU A 13 -2.97 -4.61 3.97
C LEU A 13 -4.07 -5.37 4.74
N ALA A 14 -4.04 -6.71 4.70
CA ALA A 14 -4.96 -7.53 5.46
C ALA A 14 -4.84 -7.32 6.98
N ALA A 15 -3.62 -7.17 7.51
CA ALA A 15 -3.37 -6.89 8.92
C ALA A 15 -3.91 -5.51 9.37
N HIS A 16 -4.04 -4.58 8.43
CA HIS A 16 -4.66 -3.27 8.65
C HIS A 16 -6.19 -3.25 8.41
N GLY A 17 -6.80 -4.40 8.08
CA GLY A 17 -8.24 -4.50 7.85
C GLY A 17 -8.72 -3.82 6.56
N LEU A 18 -7.81 -3.55 5.62
CA LEU A 18 -8.12 -2.92 4.33
C LEU A 18 -8.60 -3.96 3.32
N ALA A 19 -9.80 -4.51 3.56
CA ALA A 19 -10.41 -5.47 2.66
C ALA A 19 -10.75 -4.82 1.31
N GLY A 20 -10.34 -5.45 0.21
CA GLY A 20 -10.55 -4.92 -1.14
C GLY A 20 -9.56 -3.84 -1.56
N ALA A 21 -8.53 -3.56 -0.75
CA ALA A 21 -7.39 -2.77 -1.19
C ALA A 21 -6.51 -3.58 -2.14
N SER A 22 -5.96 -2.91 -3.15
CA SER A 22 -4.96 -3.47 -4.04
C SER A 22 -3.71 -2.60 -4.05
N LEU A 23 -2.58 -3.23 -4.35
CA LEU A 23 -1.30 -2.54 -4.39
C LEU A 23 -0.52 -2.95 -5.62
N GLU A 24 0.03 -1.95 -6.28
CA GLU A 24 0.92 -2.13 -7.43
C GLU A 24 2.28 -1.50 -7.15
N ALA A 25 3.33 -2.12 -7.68
CA ALA A 25 4.66 -1.53 -7.70
C ALA A 25 4.77 -0.61 -8.92
N ALA A 26 4.93 0.69 -8.66
CA ALA A 26 5.03 1.73 -9.68
C ALA A 26 6.36 2.49 -9.58
N GLY A 27 6.61 3.39 -10.54
CA GLY A 27 7.86 4.15 -10.65
C GLY A 27 8.89 3.49 -11.58
N HIS A 28 10.01 4.18 -11.80
CA HIS A 28 11.02 3.75 -12.77
C HIS A 28 11.68 2.42 -12.38
N THR A 29 11.80 2.17 -11.08
CA THR A 29 12.45 0.98 -10.51
C THR A 29 11.51 0.15 -9.65
N GLY A 30 10.20 0.43 -9.68
CA GLY A 30 9.23 -0.22 -8.79
C GLY A 30 9.40 0.20 -7.32
N GLU A 31 9.80 1.45 -7.09
CA GLU A 31 10.07 2.02 -5.77
C GLU A 31 8.82 2.58 -5.07
N ILE A 32 7.70 2.72 -5.79
CA ILE A 32 6.44 3.25 -5.27
C ILE A 32 5.46 2.10 -5.03
N ALA A 33 4.96 1.96 -3.81
CA ALA A 33 3.76 1.19 -3.53
C ALA A 33 2.54 2.07 -3.82
N ALA A 34 1.89 1.87 -4.97
CA ALA A 34 0.66 2.55 -5.34
C ALA A 34 -0.53 1.76 -4.78
N LEU A 35 -1.19 2.33 -3.77
CA LEU A 35 -2.27 1.71 -3.03
C LEU A 35 -3.62 2.26 -3.51
N ALA A 36 -4.48 1.37 -3.98
CA ALA A 36 -5.88 1.63 -4.23
C ALA A 36 -6.72 1.10 -3.07
N VAL A 37 -7.62 1.94 -2.54
CA VAL A 37 -8.53 1.58 -1.44
C VAL A 37 -9.94 2.06 -1.75
N PRO A 38 -10.98 1.39 -1.23
CA PRO A 38 -12.34 1.89 -1.33
C PRO A 38 -12.47 3.30 -0.74
N GLY A 39 -13.32 4.15 -1.35
CA GLY A 39 -13.41 5.58 -1.05
C GLY A 39 -13.84 5.98 0.37
N ALA A 40 -14.19 5.07 1.26
CA ALA A 40 -14.37 5.37 2.69
C ALA A 40 -13.08 5.14 3.52
N GLU A 41 -12.12 4.38 3.00
CA GLU A 41 -10.90 3.97 3.70
C GLU A 41 -9.77 4.99 3.57
N TRP A 42 -9.75 5.80 2.50
CA TRP A 42 -8.67 6.79 2.29
C TRP A 42 -8.56 7.80 3.43
N GLU A 43 -9.69 8.22 4.02
CA GLU A 43 -9.71 9.17 5.15
C GLU A 43 -8.98 8.59 6.37
N ARG A 44 -9.14 7.29 6.63
CA ARG A 44 -8.45 6.59 7.72
C ARG A 44 -6.94 6.56 7.52
N LEU A 45 -6.51 6.47 6.25
CA LEU A 45 -5.10 6.45 5.88
C LEU A 45 -4.43 7.83 5.98
N ILE A 46 -5.21 8.90 6.15
CA ILE A 46 -4.67 10.22 6.48
C ILE A 46 -4.50 10.32 7.99
N GLY A 47 -3.36 9.85 8.50
CA GLY A 47 -3.03 9.96 9.91
C GLY A 47 -2.16 8.81 10.44
N PRO A 48 -2.23 8.51 11.75
CA PRO A 48 -1.41 7.48 12.38
C PRO A 48 -1.56 6.09 11.77
N GLU A 49 -2.74 5.76 11.25
CA GLU A 49 -2.98 4.47 10.61
C GLU A 49 -2.23 4.35 9.27
N GLY A 50 -2.28 5.39 8.43
CA GLY A 50 -1.47 5.44 7.20
C GLY A 50 0.03 5.50 7.46
N GLN A 51 0.48 6.12 8.56
CA GLN A 51 1.90 6.09 8.96
C GLN A 51 2.35 4.66 9.29
N ARG A 52 1.59 3.93 10.11
CA ARG A 52 1.90 2.52 10.44
C ARG A 52 1.89 1.63 9.19
N LEU A 53 0.92 1.82 8.31
CA LEU A 53 0.88 1.11 7.03
C LEU A 53 2.12 1.43 6.18
N SER A 54 2.51 2.71 6.11
CA SER A 54 3.68 3.16 5.37
C SER A 54 4.96 2.50 5.88
N GLU A 55 5.13 2.38 7.19
CA GLU A 55 6.27 1.68 7.81
C GLU A 55 6.32 0.21 7.39
N GLY A 56 5.19 -0.48 7.44
CA GLY A 56 5.09 -1.88 7.02
C GLY A 56 5.47 -2.08 5.55
N LEU A 57 4.97 -1.23 4.66
CA LEU A 57 5.30 -1.30 3.23
C LEU A 57 6.77 -0.90 2.95
N ARG A 58 7.31 0.08 3.67
CA ARG A 58 8.72 0.48 3.54
C ARG A 58 9.67 -0.62 3.98
N ALA A 59 9.31 -1.42 4.99
CA ALA A 59 10.07 -2.58 5.41
C ALA A 59 10.19 -3.66 4.31
N LEU A 60 9.27 -3.67 3.34
CA LEU A 60 9.30 -4.55 2.16
C LEU A 60 10.17 -4.01 1.01
N GLY A 61 10.79 -2.83 1.19
CA GLY A 61 11.69 -2.23 0.21
C GLY A 61 11.07 -1.17 -0.69
N PHE A 62 9.82 -0.75 -0.45
CA PHE A 62 9.25 0.42 -1.12
C PHE A 62 9.83 1.71 -0.55
N ARG A 63 10.21 2.65 -1.42
CA ARG A 63 10.71 3.97 -1.02
C ARG A 63 9.59 4.96 -0.77
N TYR A 64 8.50 4.84 -1.51
CA TYR A 64 7.34 5.71 -1.42
C TYR A 64 6.06 4.88 -1.32
N VAL A 65 5.07 5.43 -0.64
CA VAL A 65 3.72 4.87 -0.58
C VAL A 65 2.80 5.99 -1.07
N ALA A 66 2.00 5.69 -2.08
CA ALA A 66 1.09 6.62 -2.71
C ALA A 66 -0.33 6.07 -2.66
N LEU A 67 -1.31 6.96 -2.53
CA LEU A 67 -2.72 6.62 -2.70
C LEU A 67 -3.10 6.89 -4.15
N ASP A 68 -3.63 5.87 -4.83
CA ASP A 68 -4.27 6.02 -6.12
C ASP A 68 -5.71 6.50 -5.90
N LEU A 69 -6.00 7.71 -6.38
CA LEU A 69 -7.29 8.38 -6.23
C LEU A 69 -8.20 8.21 -7.46
N ALA A 70 -7.73 7.56 -8.53
CA ALA A 70 -8.44 7.47 -9.81
C ALA A 70 -9.38 6.24 -9.93
N GLN A 71 -9.72 5.62 -8.80
CA GLN A 71 -10.51 4.39 -8.71
C GLN A 71 -12.00 4.61 -8.97
#